data_AF-A0A0G1VS01-F1
#
_entry.id   AF-A0A0G1VS01-F1
#
_cell.length_a   1.000
_cell.length_b   1.000
_cell.length_c   1.000
_cell.angle_alpha   90.00
_cell.angle_beta   90.00
_cell.angle_gamma   90.00
#
_symmetry.space_group_name_H-M   'P 1'
#
loop_
_entity.id
_entity.type
_entity.pdbx_description
1 polymer ?
#
loop_
_entity_poly.entity_id
_entity_poly.type
_entity_poly.pdbx_seq_one_letter_code
_entity_poly.pdbx_strand_id
1 'polypeptide(L)' 'MHIFLKSPRLAACKKCGKPVLPHTLCENCGTYRGKEFIDVLAKLTKKERKQKEKELAAQEAAAPSASKELSPEALSKNG' A
#
# COMPACT_ATOMS: atom_id res chain seq x y z
N MET A 1 -17.17 14.02 -26.24
CA MET A 1 -15.75 14.12 -25.83
C MET A 1 -15.65 13.66 -24.39
N HIS A 2 -15.21 12.43 -24.16
CA HIS A 2 -15.18 11.79 -22.84
C HIS A 2 -13.73 11.58 -22.40
N ILE A 3 -13.09 12.64 -21.93
CA ILE A 3 -11.69 12.60 -21.46
C ILE A 3 -11.73 12.72 -19.94
N PHE A 4 -11.87 11.58 -19.26
CA PHE A 4 -11.93 11.53 -17.80
C PHE A 4 -10.68 10.84 -17.26
N LEU A 5 -10.09 11.45 -16.23
CA LEU A 5 -9.02 10.85 -15.46
C LEU A 5 -9.61 9.79 -14.52
N LYS A 6 -8.97 8.62 -14.46
CA LYS A 6 -9.36 7.52 -13.56
C LYS A 6 -8.29 7.36 -12.50
N SER A 7 -8.71 7.16 -11.26
CA SER A 7 -7.79 6.86 -10.16
C SER A 7 -7.13 5.49 -10.36
N PRO A 8 -5.84 5.36 -10.01
CA PRO A 8 -5.15 4.08 -10.06
C PRO A 8 -5.69 3.13 -9.00
N ARG A 9 -5.67 1.83 -9.29
CA ARG A 9 -5.96 0.79 -8.30
C ARG A 9 -4.73 0.51 -7.48
N LEU A 10 -4.86 0.55 -6.16
CA LEU A 10 -3.79 0.27 -5.21
C LEU A 10 -4.09 -1.05 -4.49
N ALA A 11 -3.03 -1.80 -4.18
CA ALA A 11 -3.09 -3.05 -3.42
C ALA A 11 -2.29 -2.91 -2.12
N ALA A 12 -2.62 -3.67 -1.08
CA ALA A 12 -1.84 -3.66 0.15
C ALA A 12 -0.49 -4.39 -0.03
N CYS A 13 0.59 -3.77 0.42
CA CYS A 13 1.91 -4.40 0.45
C CYS A 13 1.92 -5.56 1.46
N LYS A 14 2.38 -6.74 1.02
CA LYS A 14 2.43 -7.95 1.87
C LYS A 14 3.38 -7.85 3.08
N LYS A 15 4.31 -6.90 3.08
CA LYS A 15 5.31 -6.74 4.15
C LYS A 15 4.96 -5.66 5.16
N CYS A 16 4.33 -4.56 4.72
CA CYS A 16 4.09 -3.39 5.58
C CYS A 16 2.66 -2.84 5.53
N GLY A 17 1.74 -3.49 4.80
CA GLY A 17 0.33 -3.12 4.73
C GLY A 17 0.02 -1.86 3.90
N LYS A 18 1.02 -1.04 3.55
CA LYS A 18 0.79 0.22 2.81
C LYS A 18 0.25 0.00 1.39
N PRO A 19 -0.58 0.93 0.88
CA PRO A 19 -1.06 0.86 -0.49
C PRO A 19 0.09 1.02 -1.47
N VAL A 20 0.17 0.13 -2.45
CA VAL A 20 1.20 0.08 -3.49
C VAL A 20 0.56 -0.16 -4.85
N LEU A 21 1.23 0.31 -5.90
CA LEU A 21 0.83 0.01 -7.27
C LEU A 21 1.08 -1.48 -7.59
N PRO A 22 0.19 -2.12 -8.36
CA PRO A 22 0.45 -3.45 -8.88
C PRO A 22 1.70 -3.47 -9.75
N HIS A 23 2.43 -4.58 -9.72
CA HIS A 23 3.66 -4.80 -10.51
C HIS A 23 4.83 -3.85 -10.22
N THR A 24 4.77 -3.05 -9.15
CA THR A 24 5.90 -2.22 -8.69
C THR A 24 6.47 -2.74 -7.37
N LEU A 25 7.71 -2.35 -7.10
CA LEU A 25 8.28 -2.45 -5.76
C LEU A 25 7.56 -1.51 -4.78
N CYS A 26 7.48 -1.91 -3.52
CA CYS A 26 6.96 -1.04 -2.48
C CYS A 26 7.96 0.07 -2.18
N GLU A 27 7.55 1.32 -2.36
CA GLU A 27 8.41 2.50 -2.09
C GLU A 27 8.70 2.68 -0.60
N ASN A 28 7.83 2.15 0.27
CA ASN A 28 8.00 2.26 1.73
C ASN A 28 8.98 1.23 2.30
N CYS A 29 8.93 -0.02 1.84
CA CYS A 29 9.76 -1.12 2.40
C CYS A 29 10.74 -1.75 1.40
N GLY A 30 10.79 -1.30 0.15
CA GLY A 30 11.74 -1.77 -0.86
C GLY A 30 11.52 -3.22 -1.32
N THR A 31 10.36 -3.81 -1.02
CA THR A 31 10.07 -5.23 -1.33
C THR A 31 9.17 -5.42 -2.54
N TYR A 32 9.42 -6.48 -3.30
CA TYR A 32 8.57 -6.95 -4.39
C TYR A 32 8.48 -8.48 -4.37
N ARG A 33 7.25 -9.02 -4.43
CA ARG A 33 6.98 -10.48 -4.39
C ARG A 33 7.69 -11.22 -3.25
N GLY A 34 7.80 -10.58 -2.08
CA GLY A 34 8.40 -11.17 -0.88
C GLY A 34 9.94 -11.13 -0.84
N LYS A 35 10.59 -10.57 -1.85
CA LYS A 35 12.04 -10.34 -1.88
C LYS A 35 12.33 -8.85 -1.68
N GLU A 36 13.38 -8.56 -0.92
CA GLU A 36 13.90 -7.21 -0.72
C GLU A 36 14.84 -6.85 -1.87
N PHE A 37 14.55 -5.74 -2.56
CA PHE A 37 15.38 -5.23 -3.66
C PHE A 37 16.07 -3.93 -3.30
N ILE A 38 15.49 -3.15 -2.38
CA ILE A 38 16.08 -1.92 -1.87
C ILE A 38 16.14 -2.05 -0.35
N ASP A 39 17.36 -2.04 0.20
CA ASP A 39 17.55 -1.88 1.64
C ASP A 39 17.35 -0.41 2.01
N VAL A 40 16.11 -0.07 2.32
CA VAL A 40 15.71 1.27 2.79
C VAL A 40 16.32 1.64 4.15
N LEU A 41 16.88 0.68 4.89
CA LEU A 41 17.53 0.93 6.18
C LEU A 41 19.05 1.08 6.05
N ALA A 42 19.67 0.57 4.98
CA ALA A 42 21.13 0.57 4.79
C ALA A 42 21.79 1.93 5.03
N LYS A 43 21.15 3.02 4.58
CA LYS A 43 21.70 4.39 4.67
C LYS A 43 21.24 5.19 5.88
N LEU A 44 20.34 4.64 6.71
CA LEU A 44 19.83 5.33 7.89
C LEU A 44 20.79 5.21 9.06
N THR A 45 21.02 6.32 9.75
CA THR A 45 21.79 6.34 11.00
C THR A 45 21.07 5.59 12.11
N LYS A 46 21.80 5.14 13.15
CA LYS A 46 21.22 4.39 14.29
C LYS A 46 20.03 5.11 14.96
N LYS A 47 20.03 6.44 14.98
CA LYS A 47 18.92 7.23 15.56
C LYS A 47 17.67 7.19 14.66
N GLU A 48 17.85 7.31 13.36
CA GLU A 48 16.76 7.32 12.37
C GLU A 48 16.10 5.93 12.23
N ARG A 49 16.89 4.84 12.31
CA ARG A 49 16.34 3.47 12.32
C ARG A 49 15.37 3.25 13.49
N LYS A 50 15.78 3.65 14.70
CA LYS A 50 14.96 3.52 15.92
C LYS A 50 13.68 4.36 15.87
N GLN A 51 13.70 5.48 15.16
CA GLN A 51 12.50 6.31 14.94
C GLN A 51 11.56 5.66 13.91
N LYS A 52 12.09 5.17 12.78
CA LYS A 52 11.32 4.45 11.77
C LYS A 52 10.64 3.21 12.32
N GLU A 53 11.32 2.42 13.15
CA GLU A 53 10.75 1.24 13.80
C GLU A 53 9.56 1.59 14.72
N LYS A 54 9.69 2.68 15.50
CA LYS A 54 8.59 3.18 16.35
C LYS A 54 7.41 3.70 15.53
N GLU A 55 7.69 4.38 14.43
CA GLU A 55 6.68 4.92 13.52
C GLU A 55 5.92 3.80 12.78
N LEU A 56 6.63 2.76 12.34
CA LEU A 56 6.05 1.57 11.71
C LEU A 56 5.14 0.81 12.70
N ALA A 57 5.57 0.64 13.95
CA ALA A 57 4.76 0.00 15.00
C ALA A 57 3.49 0.79 15.36
N ALA A 58 3.52 2.13 15.28
CA ALA A 58 2.35 2.96 15.54
C ALA A 58 1.34 2.95 14.37
N GLN A 59 1.82 2.83 13.12
CA GLN A 59 0.97 2.83 11.92
C GLN A 59 0.16 1.53 11.74
N GLU A 60 0.59 0.41 12.33
CA GLU A 60 -0.17 -0.86 12.31
C GLU A 60 -1.40 -0.86 13.24
N ALA A 61 -1.48 0.06 14.21
CA ALA A 61 -2.60 0.16 15.15
C ALA A 61 -3.80 1.00 14.65
N ALA A 62 -3.68 1.67 13.49
CA ALA A 62 -4.64 2.67 13.00
C ALA A 62 -5.24 2.33 11.62
N ALA A 63 -5.65 1.08 11.38
CA ALA A 63 -6.40 0.72 10.17
C ALA A 63 -7.92 0.80 10.42
N PRO A 64 -8.65 1.84 9.94
CA PRO A 64 -10.09 1.73 9.77
C PRO A 64 -10.38 1.00 8.46
N SER A 65 -10.90 -0.20 8.63
CA SER A 65 -12.00 -0.82 7.87
C SER A 65 -12.59 -0.08 6.66
N ALA A 66 -12.77 -0.87 5.60
CA ALA A 66 -14.02 -1.00 4.83
C ALA A 66 -14.56 0.24 4.10
N SER A 67 -14.16 0.41 2.84
CA SER A 67 -15.10 0.89 1.81
C SER A 67 -16.11 -0.22 1.49
N LYS A 68 -17.11 -0.31 2.37
CA LYS A 68 -18.54 -0.41 2.08
C LYS A 68 -18.94 -1.01 0.71
N GLU A 69 -19.48 -2.21 0.79
CA GLU A 69 -20.55 -2.77 -0.07
C GLU A 69 -20.24 -2.91 -1.57
N LEU A 70 -19.55 -4.00 -1.94
CA LEU A 70 -19.72 -4.60 -3.26
C LEU A 70 -21.09 -5.32 -3.29
N SER A 71 -22.18 -4.55 -3.40
CA SER A 71 -23.52 -5.12 -3.55
C SER A 71 -23.70 -5.72 -4.96
N PRO A 72 -24.18 -6.97 -5.11
CA PRO A 72 -24.36 -7.64 -6.41
C PRO A 72 -25.41 -6.99 -7.33
N GLU A 73 -26.13 -5.95 -6.90
CA GLU A 73 -27.19 -5.32 -7.72
C GLU A 73 -26.68 -4.34 -8.79
N ALA A 74 -25.43 -3.87 -8.72
CA ALA A 74 -24.90 -2.93 -9.72
C ALA A 74 -24.35 -3.60 -11.00
N LEU A 75 -24.17 -4.92 -11.03
CA LEU A 75 -23.70 -5.64 -12.22
C LEU A 75 -24.83 -6.03 -13.18
N SER A 76 -26.11 -5.89 -12.77
CA SER A 76 -27.28 -6.40 -13.50
C SER A 76 -28.09 -5.31 -14.23
N LYS A 77 -27.51 -4.15 -14.54
CA LYS A 77 -28.15 -3.11 -15.36
C LYS A 77 -27.29 -2.60 -16.53
N ASN A 78 -26.50 -3.52 -17.10
CA ASN A 78 -25.97 -3.37 -18.45
C ASN A 78 -26.47 -4.56 -19.28
N GLY A 79 -27.74 -4.49 -19.66
CA GLY A 79 -28.32 -5.21 -20.79
C GLY A 79 -28.73 -4.19 -21.83
#